data_AF-A0A0N0KH10-F1
#
_entry.id   AF-A0A0N0KH10-F1
#
_cell.length_a   1.000
_cell.length_b   1.000
_cell.length_c   1.000
_cell.angle_alpha   90.00
_cell.angle_beta   90.00
_cell.angle_gamma   90.00
#
_symmetry.space_group_name_H-M   'P 1'
#
loop_
_entity.id
_entity.type
_entity.pdbx_description
1 polymer ?
#
loop_
_entity_poly.entity_id
_entity_poly.type
_entity_poly.pdbx_seq_one_letter_code
_entity_poly.pdbx_strand_id
1 'polypeptide(L)'
;MIVEPQSLVRDILSSLLVPHSFNIIGTFATIHKFDDVHRTLDDVDLTILSGQSVDQAVATAEVMLAACPGGKVVFLFDVLSSEEMRRLCSTPIDGCVSLHVSHDLLMRSIDLVVEDNVRLFTLDETVPRSEPNTPARRSELVIDGTLESGNWSKDRSMRLESAFFHEGNVFRDESGTSSSVIGKGGHRRH
;
A
#
# COMPACT_ATOMS: atom_id res chain seq x y z
N MET A 1 15.77 2.66 -1.47
CA MET A 1 16.45 1.94 -0.37
C MET A 1 15.41 1.23 0.49
N ILE A 2 15.74 0.05 1.06
CA ILE A 2 14.84 -0.73 1.92
C ILE A 2 15.46 -0.90 3.31
N VAL A 3 14.70 -0.64 4.37
CA VAL A 3 15.10 -0.86 5.77
C VAL A 3 14.07 -1.75 6.45
N GLU A 4 14.45 -2.99 6.69
CA GLU A 4 13.57 -4.02 7.23
C GLU A 4 14.41 -5.07 7.96
N PRO A 5 14.16 -5.36 9.24
CA PRO A 5 14.96 -6.32 10.01
C PRO A 5 15.02 -7.74 9.42
N GLN A 6 13.92 -8.22 8.85
CA GLN A 6 13.78 -9.58 8.34
C GLN A 6 14.30 -9.71 6.91
N SER A 7 15.31 -10.56 6.69
CA SER A 7 15.92 -10.75 5.37
C SER A 7 14.93 -11.20 4.31
N LEU A 8 14.04 -12.13 4.65
CA LEU A 8 13.03 -12.63 3.73
C LEU A 8 12.10 -11.51 3.24
N VAL A 9 11.69 -10.61 4.14
CA VAL A 9 10.82 -9.48 3.78
C VAL A 9 11.58 -8.48 2.89
N ARG A 10 12.87 -8.23 3.16
CA ARG A 10 13.71 -7.42 2.26
C ARG A 10 13.78 -8.00 0.84
N ASP A 11 13.94 -9.31 0.72
CA ASP A 11 14.01 -9.99 -0.58
C ASP A 11 12.66 -9.92 -1.32
N ILE A 12 11.55 -10.09 -0.59
CA ILE A 12 10.19 -9.97 -1.13
C ILE A 12 9.93 -8.53 -1.61
N LEU A 13 10.22 -7.53 -0.78
CA LEU A 13 10.05 -6.12 -1.15
C LEU A 13 10.91 -5.76 -2.37
N SER A 14 12.16 -6.22 -2.41
CA SER A 14 13.03 -6.01 -3.58
C SER A 14 12.43 -6.63 -4.84
N SER A 15 11.93 -7.86 -4.74
CA SER A 15 11.28 -8.58 -5.85
C SER A 15 9.97 -7.92 -6.30
N LEU A 16 9.26 -7.24 -5.39
CA LEU A 16 8.05 -6.48 -5.70
C LEU A 16 8.37 -5.16 -6.40
N LEU A 17 9.39 -4.44 -5.96
CA LEU A 17 9.70 -3.08 -6.41
C LEU A 17 10.45 -3.05 -7.76
N VAL A 18 11.35 -4.00 -8.00
CA VAL A 18 12.16 -4.04 -9.24
C VAL A 18 11.30 -4.10 -10.52
N PRO A 19 10.24 -4.93 -10.60
CA PRO A 19 9.32 -4.92 -11.74
C PRO A 19 8.61 -3.58 -11.99
N HIS A 20 8.54 -2.72 -10.97
CA HIS A 20 7.90 -1.41 -11.02
C HIS A 20 8.91 -0.27 -11.24
N SER A 21 10.03 -0.56 -11.90
CA SER A 21 11.07 0.42 -12.27
C SER A 21 11.82 1.08 -11.12
N PHE A 22 11.70 0.56 -9.89
CA PHE A 22 12.52 1.02 -8.78
C PHE A 22 13.92 0.39 -8.83
N ASN A 23 14.95 1.24 -8.76
CA ASN A 23 16.33 0.80 -8.60
C ASN A 23 16.67 0.63 -7.10
N ILE A 24 17.01 -0.59 -6.68
CA ILE A 24 17.35 -0.87 -5.28
C ILE A 24 18.83 -0.61 -5.04
N ILE A 25 19.13 0.57 -4.48
CA ILE A 25 20.51 1.02 -4.18
C ILE A 25 21.09 0.29 -2.94
N GLY A 26 20.24 -0.15 -2.02
CA GLY A 26 20.68 -0.83 -0.81
C GLY A 26 19.53 -1.35 0.05
N THR A 27 19.83 -2.39 0.83
CA THR A 27 18.91 -3.02 1.78
C THR A 27 19.59 -3.17 3.13
N PHE A 28 18.93 -2.73 4.20
CA PHE A 28 19.48 -2.68 5.55
C PHE A 28 18.54 -3.34 6.54
N ALA A 29 19.09 -3.97 7.59
CA ALA A 29 18.27 -4.49 8.68
C ALA A 29 17.75 -3.34 9.58
N THR A 30 18.64 -2.40 9.89
CA THR A 30 18.35 -1.20 10.68
C THR A 30 19.27 -0.06 10.23
N ILE A 31 18.90 1.18 10.55
CA ILE A 31 19.74 2.36 10.44
C ILE A 31 19.63 3.10 11.75
N HIS A 32 20.75 3.40 12.39
CA HIS A 32 20.76 4.14 13.65
C HIS A 32 21.44 5.50 13.51
N LYS A 33 22.34 5.64 12.55
CA LYS A 33 23.10 6.86 12.32
C LYS A 33 23.45 7.05 10.85
N PHE A 34 23.76 8.29 10.50
CA PHE A 34 24.15 8.70 9.16
C PHE A 34 25.34 7.89 8.59
N ASP A 35 26.33 7.55 9.43
CA ASP A 35 27.50 6.76 9.00
C ASP A 35 27.12 5.39 8.42
N ASP A 36 25.97 4.83 8.83
CA ASP A 36 25.53 3.50 8.40
C ASP A 36 25.18 3.48 6.91
N VAL A 37 24.91 4.66 6.33
CA VAL A 37 24.40 4.81 4.96
C VAL A 37 25.20 5.79 4.11
N HIS A 38 26.16 6.54 4.65
CA HIS A 38 26.82 7.68 3.97
C HIS A 38 27.30 7.39 2.53
N ARG A 39 27.76 6.18 2.20
CA ARG A 39 28.27 5.84 0.85
C ARG A 39 27.19 5.57 -0.19
N THR A 40 25.94 5.40 0.21
CA THR A 40 24.84 4.95 -0.65
C THR A 40 23.76 6.01 -0.86
N LEU A 41 23.92 7.21 -0.30
CA LEU A 41 22.82 8.18 -0.14
C LEU A 41 22.70 9.24 -1.23
N ASP A 42 23.74 9.46 -2.04
CA ASP A 42 23.75 10.55 -3.03
C ASP A 42 22.64 10.40 -4.10
N ASP A 43 22.09 9.18 -4.28
CA ASP A 43 21.05 8.86 -5.27
C ASP A 43 19.76 8.26 -4.66
N VAL A 44 19.53 8.40 -3.34
CA VAL A 44 18.34 7.79 -2.71
C VAL A 44 17.13 8.73 -2.76
N ASP A 45 16.26 8.50 -3.74
CA ASP A 45 15.00 9.24 -3.89
C ASP A 45 13.88 8.73 -2.97
N LEU A 46 13.91 7.44 -2.61
CA LEU A 46 12.87 6.79 -1.81
C LEU A 46 13.49 5.79 -0.82
N THR A 47 13.02 5.86 0.43
CA THR A 47 13.31 4.90 1.49
C THR A 47 12.02 4.23 1.95
N ILE A 48 12.01 2.90 1.92
CA ILE A 48 10.92 2.08 2.43
C ILE A 48 11.33 1.50 3.78
N LEU A 49 10.56 1.81 4.81
CA LEU A 49 10.72 1.30 6.17
C LEU A 49 9.63 0.24 6.41
N SER A 50 10.00 -0.93 6.92
CA SER A 50 9.05 -1.98 7.30
C SER A 50 9.53 -2.65 8.59
N GLY A 51 8.63 -3.37 9.26
CA GLY A 51 8.96 -4.27 10.38
C GLY A 51 9.52 -3.58 11.62
N GLN A 52 9.39 -2.26 11.66
CA GLN A 52 9.85 -1.37 12.73
C GLN A 52 8.67 -0.88 13.56
N SER A 53 8.93 -0.53 14.82
CA SER A 53 7.96 0.25 15.59
C SER A 53 7.86 1.67 15.03
N VAL A 54 6.78 2.38 15.36
CA VAL A 54 6.61 3.79 14.97
C VAL A 54 7.79 4.65 15.41
N ASP A 55 8.27 4.49 16.65
CA ASP A 55 9.39 5.28 17.16
C ASP A 55 10.70 5.00 16.39
N GLN A 56 10.93 3.74 16.02
CA GLN A 56 12.09 3.36 15.20
C GLN A 56 11.99 3.90 13.77
N ALA A 57 10.80 3.83 13.17
CA ALA A 57 10.55 4.35 11.85
C ALA A 57 10.77 5.88 11.80
N VAL A 58 10.30 6.60 12.82
CA VAL A 58 10.50 8.06 12.95
C VAL A 58 11.98 8.39 13.13
N ALA A 59 12.68 7.71 14.03
CA ALA A 59 14.13 7.94 14.23
C ALA A 59 14.92 7.67 12.94
N THR A 60 14.58 6.60 12.21
CA THR A 60 15.19 6.32 10.91
C THR A 60 14.86 7.39 9.89
N ALA A 61 13.61 7.85 9.84
CA ALA A 61 13.19 8.91 8.92
C ALA A 61 13.93 10.23 9.18
N GLU A 62 14.19 10.59 10.44
CA GLU A 62 15.00 11.76 10.80
C GLU A 62 16.43 11.66 10.29
N VAL A 63 17.06 10.49 10.47
CA VAL A 63 18.41 10.22 9.93
C VAL A 63 18.40 10.34 8.42
N MET A 64 17.40 9.76 7.75
CA MET A 64 17.28 9.79 6.28
C MET A 64 17.02 11.19 5.74
N LEU A 65 16.18 11.99 6.40
CA LEU A 65 15.93 13.37 5.99
C LEU A 65 17.19 14.22 6.10
N ALA A 66 18.00 14.02 7.14
CA ALA A 66 19.29 14.69 7.29
C ALA A 66 20.29 14.23 6.20
N ALA A 67 20.16 12.98 5.74
CA ALA A 67 21.11 12.37 4.85
C ALA A 67 20.83 12.51 3.35
N CYS A 68 19.55 12.52 2.99
CA CYS A 68 19.06 12.75 1.64
C CYS A 68 18.03 13.88 1.68
N PRO A 69 18.46 15.15 1.71
CA PRO A 69 17.53 16.28 1.69
C PRO A 69 16.69 16.23 0.40
N GLY A 70 15.41 15.90 0.52
CA GLY A 70 14.47 15.74 -0.62
C GLY A 70 14.07 14.31 -0.92
N GLY A 71 14.76 13.31 -0.36
CA GLY A 71 14.34 11.90 -0.44
C GLY A 71 13.06 11.66 0.34
N LYS A 72 12.23 10.75 -0.17
CA LYS A 72 10.94 10.37 0.43
C LYS A 72 11.09 9.18 1.38
N VAL A 73 10.29 9.16 2.44
CA VAL A 73 10.22 8.06 3.40
C VAL A 73 8.80 7.51 3.47
N VAL A 74 8.65 6.24 3.08
CA VAL A 74 7.40 5.48 3.20
C VAL A 74 7.54 4.43 4.29
N PHE A 75 6.59 4.40 5.22
CA PHE A 75 6.50 3.41 6.28
C PHE A 75 5.40 2.37 5.99
N LEU A 76 5.81 1.12 5.83
CA LEU A 76 4.91 -0.01 5.69
C LEU A 76 4.66 -0.60 7.08
N PHE A 77 3.39 -0.77 7.42
CA PHE A 77 2.98 -1.24 8.74
C PHE A 77 2.04 -2.44 8.65
N ASP A 78 2.09 -3.28 9.67
CA ASP A 78 1.14 -4.39 9.83
C ASP A 78 -0.13 -3.85 10.51
N VAL A 79 0.02 -3.43 11.77
CA VAL A 79 -1.05 -2.84 12.58
C VAL A 79 -0.60 -1.50 13.16
N LEU A 80 -1.46 -0.49 13.10
CA LEU A 80 -1.28 0.79 13.77
C LEU A 80 -2.56 1.20 14.49
N SER A 81 -2.40 1.70 15.71
CA SER A 81 -3.49 2.39 16.41
C SER A 81 -3.78 3.75 15.77
N SER A 82 -4.99 4.27 16.00
CA SER A 82 -5.34 5.63 15.55
C SER A 82 -4.47 6.71 16.19
N GLU A 83 -3.97 6.48 17.42
CA GLU A 83 -3.04 7.40 18.08
C GLU A 83 -1.67 7.41 17.38
N GLU A 84 -1.12 6.23 17.10
CA GLU A 84 0.13 6.08 16.34
C GLU A 84 0.03 6.69 14.94
N MET A 85 -1.09 6.45 14.25
CA MET A 85 -1.34 7.06 12.94
C MET A 85 -1.32 8.60 13.02
N ARG A 86 -1.99 9.18 14.03
CA ARG A 86 -1.97 10.63 14.25
C ARG A 86 -0.58 11.16 14.59
N ARG A 87 0.23 10.40 15.33
CA ARG A 87 1.63 10.75 15.60
C ARG A 87 2.43 10.81 14.31
N LEU A 88 2.30 9.81 13.43
CA LEU A 88 2.96 9.78 12.11
C LEU A 88 2.60 10.98 11.23
N CYS A 89 1.38 11.53 11.35
CA CYS A 89 1.02 12.76 10.64
C CYS A 89 1.86 13.99 11.04
N SER A 90 2.62 13.94 12.12
CA SER A 90 3.51 15.04 12.56
C SER A 90 5.00 14.76 12.37
N THR A 91 5.37 13.65 11.71
CA THR A 91 6.76 13.20 11.58
C THR A 91 7.30 13.43 10.15
N PRO A 92 8.61 13.24 9.93
CA PRO A 92 9.24 13.29 8.60
C PRO A 92 8.82 12.19 7.63
N ILE A 93 7.88 11.31 8.00
CA ILE A 93 7.39 10.25 7.13
C ILE A 93 6.41 10.85 6.12
N ASP A 94 6.72 10.65 4.84
CA ASP A 94 5.92 11.13 3.71
C ASP A 94 4.68 10.27 3.48
N GLY A 95 4.78 8.96 3.69
CA GLY A 95 3.63 8.08 3.51
C GLY A 95 3.61 6.90 4.48
N CYS A 96 2.42 6.42 4.81
CA CYS A 96 2.26 5.13 5.46
C CYS A 96 1.21 4.26 4.74
N VAL A 97 1.55 2.99 4.57
CA VAL A 97 0.72 2.03 3.84
C VAL A 97 0.66 0.72 4.63
N SER A 98 -0.54 0.16 4.78
CA SER A 98 -0.69 -1.14 5.42
C SER A 98 -0.14 -2.25 4.52
N LEU A 99 0.50 -3.25 5.11
CA LEU A 99 0.95 -4.47 4.42
C LEU A 99 -0.22 -5.39 4.03
N HIS A 100 -1.43 -5.15 4.55
CA HIS A 100 -2.62 -5.94 4.24
C HIS A 100 -3.34 -5.52 2.94
N VAL A 101 -2.85 -4.47 2.27
CA VAL A 101 -3.41 -4.05 0.97
C VAL A 101 -2.92 -4.97 -0.16
N SER A 102 -3.63 -4.95 -1.30
CA SER A 102 -3.15 -5.65 -2.49
C SER A 102 -1.84 -5.03 -3.01
N HIS A 103 -1.04 -5.84 -3.71
CA HIS A 103 0.23 -5.36 -4.30
C HIS A 103 0.01 -4.15 -5.22
N ASP A 104 -1.03 -4.16 -6.06
CA ASP A 104 -1.34 -3.04 -6.94
C ASP A 104 -1.64 -1.75 -6.17
N LEU A 105 -2.36 -1.86 -5.04
CA LEU A 105 -2.67 -0.70 -4.20
C LEU A 105 -1.43 -0.21 -3.45
N LEU A 106 -0.58 -1.12 -2.97
CA LEU A 106 0.70 -0.77 -2.35
C LEU A 106 1.58 0.00 -3.33
N MET A 107 1.74 -0.51 -4.55
CA MET A 107 2.58 0.14 -5.57
C MET A 107 2.03 1.51 -5.97
N ARG A 108 0.73 1.60 -6.24
CA ARG A 108 0.09 2.88 -6.54
C ARG A 108 0.23 3.89 -5.40
N SER A 109 0.19 3.43 -4.16
CA SER A 109 0.37 4.28 -2.98
C SER A 109 1.80 4.82 -2.88
N ILE A 110 2.79 3.98 -3.18
CA ILE A 110 4.20 4.38 -3.22
C ILE A 110 4.42 5.39 -4.35
N ASP A 111 3.89 5.15 -5.55
CA ASP A 111 4.02 6.04 -6.70
C ASP A 111 3.46 7.43 -6.39
N LEU A 112 2.28 7.51 -5.77
CA LEU A 112 1.66 8.79 -5.36
C LEU A 112 2.55 9.62 -4.41
N VAL A 113 3.27 8.95 -3.50
CA VAL A 113 4.19 9.64 -2.57
C VAL A 113 5.41 10.19 -3.31
N VAL A 114 5.93 9.44 -4.29
CA VAL A 114 7.10 9.81 -5.07
C VAL A 114 6.79 10.92 -6.08
N GLU A 115 5.70 10.81 -6.82
CA GLU A 115 5.38 11.70 -7.94
C GLU A 115 4.72 13.02 -7.49
N ASP A 116 3.74 12.97 -6.59
CA ASP A 116 2.87 14.13 -6.32
C ASP A 116 3.30 14.95 -5.10
N ASN A 117 4.38 14.57 -4.40
CA ASN A 117 4.77 15.15 -3.11
C ASN A 117 3.61 15.18 -2.09
N VAL A 118 2.67 14.24 -2.21
CA VAL A 118 1.50 14.14 -1.34
C VAL A 118 1.87 13.28 -0.13
N ARG A 119 1.36 13.68 1.05
CA ARG A 119 1.41 12.80 2.22
C ARG A 119 0.22 11.86 2.23
N LEU A 120 0.49 10.56 2.20
CA LEU A 120 -0.53 9.52 2.13
C LEU A 120 -0.59 8.74 3.44
N PHE A 121 -1.79 8.63 4.02
CA PHE A 121 -2.02 7.82 5.22
C PHE A 121 -3.20 6.88 4.96
N THR A 122 -2.93 5.58 4.86
CA THR A 122 -3.99 4.57 4.71
C THR A 122 -4.57 4.25 6.09
N LEU A 123 -5.80 4.69 6.34
CA LEU A 123 -6.54 4.27 7.53
C LEU A 123 -7.22 2.94 7.23
N ASP A 124 -6.82 1.88 7.91
CA ASP A 124 -7.59 0.64 7.91
C ASP A 124 -8.80 0.85 8.83
N GLU A 125 -9.92 1.31 8.25
CA GLU A 125 -11.20 1.24 8.94
C GLU A 125 -11.61 -0.23 9.01
N THR A 126 -11.08 -0.93 10.00
CA THR A 126 -11.74 -2.13 10.50
C THR A 126 -13.06 -1.70 11.12
N VAL A 127 -14.08 -1.49 10.28
CA VAL A 127 -15.46 -1.43 10.74
C VAL A 127 -15.69 -2.76 11.46
N PRO A 128 -15.91 -2.78 12.78
CA PRO A 128 -16.23 -4.03 13.45
C PRO A 128 -17.44 -4.59 12.73
N ARG A 129 -17.24 -5.74 12.08
CA ARG A 129 -18.28 -6.45 11.35
C ARG A 129 -19.37 -6.74 12.37
N SER A 130 -20.37 -5.86 12.40
CA SER A 130 -21.54 -6.05 13.23
C SER A 130 -22.19 -7.30 12.67
N GLU A 131 -22.07 -8.41 13.40
CA GLU A 131 -22.79 -9.63 13.04
C GLU A 131 -24.26 -9.25 12.84
N PRO A 132 -24.91 -9.73 11.75
CA PRO A 132 -26.32 -9.45 11.53
C PRO A 132 -27.13 -10.27 12.53
N ASN A 133 -27.22 -9.81 13.77
CA ASN A 133 -28.21 -10.31 14.71
C ASN A 133 -29.58 -9.76 14.31
N THR A 134 -30.40 -10.68 13.80
CA THR A 134 -31.83 -10.59 13.52
C THR A 134 -32.65 -9.94 14.66
N PRO A 135 -33.87 -9.45 14.34
CA PRO A 135 -34.39 -8.18 14.84
C PRO A 135 -35.05 -8.33 16.21
N ALA A 136 -34.79 -7.38 17.11
CA ALA A 136 -35.68 -7.16 18.23
C ALA A 136 -35.68 -5.70 18.67
N ARG A 137 -36.89 -5.14 18.58
CA ARG A 137 -37.41 -3.97 19.29
C ARG A 137 -36.86 -2.61 18.87
N ARG A 138 -37.56 -2.07 17.85
CA ARG A 138 -38.18 -0.74 17.84
C ARG A 138 -38.17 -0.08 19.23
N SER A 139 -37.17 0.76 19.48
CA SER A 139 -37.25 1.79 20.51
C SER A 139 -38.15 2.88 19.95
N GLU A 140 -39.36 2.91 20.48
CA GLU A 140 -40.35 3.95 20.28
C GLU A 140 -39.80 5.25 20.87
N LEU A 141 -39.40 6.17 20.00
CA LEU A 141 -39.07 7.54 20.39
C LEU A 141 -40.40 8.24 20.66
N VAL A 142 -40.77 8.33 21.95
CA VAL A 142 -41.89 9.17 22.40
C VAL A 142 -41.45 10.62 22.23
N ILE A 143 -41.98 11.30 21.21
CA ILE A 143 -41.93 12.75 21.09
C ILE A 143 -43.29 13.27 21.54
N ASP A 144 -43.27 13.98 22.67
CA ASP A 144 -44.41 14.73 23.20
C ASP A 144 -44.73 15.93 22.28
N GLY A 145 -46.00 16.28 22.17
CA GLY A 145 -46.65 17.04 21.07
C GLY A 145 -46.07 18.43 20.74
N THR A 146 -46.36 19.05 19.59
CA THR A 146 -47.71 19.46 19.15
C THR A 146 -47.63 20.08 17.73
N LEU A 147 -48.60 19.72 16.86
CA LEU A 147 -49.15 20.38 15.63
C LEU A 147 -48.18 21.20 14.73
N GLU A 148 -48.09 20.96 13.41
CA GLU A 148 -49.14 21.34 12.46
C GLU A 148 -49.15 20.52 11.14
N SER A 149 -50.36 20.50 10.58
CA SER A 149 -50.85 19.90 9.34
C SER A 149 -50.17 20.41 8.06
N GLY A 150 -49.93 19.51 7.09
CA GLY A 150 -49.55 19.89 5.73
C GLY A 150 -49.46 18.71 4.76
N ASN A 151 -50.57 18.34 4.13
CA ASN A 151 -50.64 17.42 2.99
C ASN A 151 -49.87 17.96 1.76
N TRP A 152 -49.00 17.16 1.12
CA TRP A 152 -49.09 16.91 -0.32
C TRP A 152 -48.18 15.79 -0.86
N SER A 153 -48.83 14.91 -1.63
CA SER A 153 -48.41 14.29 -2.90
C SER A 153 -47.11 13.49 -3.05
N LYS A 154 -47.32 12.18 -3.25
CA LYS A 154 -47.04 11.38 -4.46
C LYS A 154 -45.75 11.64 -5.27
N ASP A 155 -45.17 10.48 -5.64
CA ASP A 155 -44.29 10.22 -6.77
C ASP A 155 -42.83 10.69 -6.65
N ARG A 156 -41.96 9.71 -6.37
CA ARG A 156 -40.90 9.29 -7.33
C ARG A 156 -40.23 8.00 -6.87
N SER A 157 -40.64 6.93 -7.54
CA SER A 157 -39.78 5.81 -7.87
C SER A 157 -38.66 6.32 -8.78
N MET A 158 -37.39 6.14 -8.41
CA MET A 158 -36.34 5.83 -9.37
C MET A 158 -35.32 4.86 -8.77
N ARG A 159 -35.33 3.70 -9.43
CA ARG A 159 -34.49 2.53 -9.39
C ARG A 159 -33.16 2.83 -10.12
N LEU A 160 -32.04 2.41 -9.55
CA LEU A 160 -30.74 2.20 -10.22
C LEU A 160 -30.08 1.04 -9.45
N GLU A 161 -30.44 -0.21 -9.75
CA GLU A 161 -29.77 -1.09 -10.72
C GLU A 161 -28.25 -1.21 -10.51
N SER A 162 -27.95 -2.28 -9.78
CA SER A 162 -26.73 -3.07 -9.77
C SER A 162 -26.20 -3.37 -11.18
N ALA A 163 -24.92 -3.09 -11.42
CA ALA A 163 -24.17 -3.65 -12.53
C ALA A 163 -23.17 -4.68 -12.01
N PHE A 164 -23.49 -5.94 -12.25
CA PHE A 164 -22.60 -7.09 -12.23
C PHE A 164 -21.50 -6.92 -13.29
N PHE A 165 -20.26 -7.28 -12.98
CA PHE A 165 -19.29 -7.68 -14.00
C PHE A 165 -19.13 -9.20 -13.98
N HIS A 166 -19.46 -9.79 -15.13
CA HIS A 166 -19.39 -11.21 -15.43
C HIS A 166 -17.95 -11.67 -15.63
N GLU A 167 -17.66 -12.85 -15.06
CA GLU A 167 -16.59 -13.76 -15.46
C GLU A 167 -16.72 -14.14 -16.94
N GLY A 168 -15.58 -14.31 -17.61
CA GLY A 168 -15.48 -14.82 -18.98
C GLY A 168 -14.20 -15.62 -19.17
N ASN A 169 -14.22 -16.88 -18.74
CA ASN A 169 -13.22 -17.90 -19.05
C ASN A 169 -13.60 -18.55 -20.39
N VAL A 170 -12.72 -18.54 -21.40
CA VAL A 170 -12.82 -19.46 -22.56
C VAL A 170 -11.44 -19.98 -22.95
N PHE A 171 -11.28 -21.28 -22.68
CA PHE A 171 -10.26 -22.18 -23.21
C PHE A 171 -10.42 -22.37 -24.72
N ARG A 172 -9.32 -22.43 -25.48
CA ARG A 172 -9.29 -23.23 -26.71
C ARG A 172 -7.89 -23.74 -27.01
N ASP A 173 -7.84 -25.06 -27.15
CA ASP A 173 -6.69 -25.92 -27.44
C ASP A 173 -6.47 -26.10 -28.96
N GLU A 174 -5.39 -26.84 -29.28
CA GLU A 174 -5.10 -27.61 -30.52
C GLU A 174 -3.93 -27.16 -31.44
N SER A 175 -2.76 -27.73 -31.11
CA SER A 175 -1.94 -28.69 -31.90
C SER A 175 -1.38 -28.40 -33.31
N GLY A 176 -0.03 -28.58 -33.41
CA GLY A 176 0.71 -29.27 -34.50
C GLY A 176 1.22 -28.39 -35.66
N THR A 177 2.43 -28.49 -36.21
CA THR A 177 3.47 -29.55 -36.24
C THR A 177 4.81 -29.02 -36.80
N SER A 178 5.92 -29.63 -36.34
CA SER A 178 7.15 -30.03 -37.05
C SER A 178 8.13 -29.06 -37.74
N SER A 179 9.37 -29.05 -37.20
CA SER A 179 10.63 -29.58 -37.79
C SER A 179 11.84 -28.67 -37.47
N SER A 180 12.81 -29.15 -36.68
CA SER A 180 14.12 -29.71 -37.08
C SER A 180 15.05 -28.71 -37.77
N VAL A 181 16.25 -28.47 -37.21
CA VAL A 181 17.55 -28.88 -37.78
C VAL A 181 18.70 -28.56 -36.80
N ILE A 182 19.62 -29.51 -36.75
CA ILE A 182 20.88 -29.64 -36.04
C ILE A 182 21.93 -28.60 -36.50
N GLY A 183 22.81 -28.16 -35.60
CA GLY A 183 24.04 -27.44 -35.97
C GLY A 183 25.12 -27.46 -34.88
N LYS A 184 26.09 -28.37 -35.02
CA LYS A 184 27.34 -28.46 -34.24
C LYS A 184 28.35 -27.36 -34.63
N GLY A 185 29.27 -27.04 -33.72
CA GLY A 185 30.59 -26.45 -33.99
C GLY A 185 30.85 -25.21 -33.12
N GLY A 186 31.89 -25.08 -32.30
CA GLY A 186 33.24 -25.64 -32.36
C GLY A 186 34.24 -24.57 -32.78
N HIS A 187 35.06 -24.09 -31.83
CA HIS A 187 36.43 -23.58 -32.01
C HIS A 187 36.69 -22.28 -32.85
N ARG A 188 37.21 -21.21 -32.23
CA ARG A 188 38.65 -20.83 -32.20
C ARG A 188 38.88 -19.34 -31.84
N ARG A 189 39.95 -19.17 -31.06
CA ARG A 189 40.86 -18.03 -30.82
C ARG A 189 40.82 -16.87 -31.83
N HIS A 190 41.04 -15.67 -31.32
CA HIS A 190 42.29 -14.94 -31.55
C HIS A 190 42.64 -14.07 -30.34
#